data_AF-A0A653VNJ1-F1
#
_entry.id   AF-A0A653VNJ1-F1
#
_cell.length_a   1.000
_cell.length_b   1.000
_cell.length_c   1.000
_cell.angle_alpha   90.00
_cell.angle_beta   90.00
_cell.angle_gamma   90.00
#
_symmetry.space_group_name_H-M   'P 1'
#
loop_
_entity.id
_entity.type
_entity.pdbx_description
1 polymer ?
#
loop_
_entity_poly.entity_id
_entity_poly.type
_entity_poly.pdbx_seq_one_letter_code
_entity_poly.pdbx_strand_id
1 'polypeptide(L)' 'MKIRDSLSVETTKQLKRIAPGSNRKKKSNADPITKRDWEEIMGTRRETYQRQGGRVRRKR' A
#
# COMPACT_ATOMS: atom_id res chain seq x y z
N MET A 1 21.05 -7.66 15.48
CA MET A 1 20.82 -6.29 15.95
C MET A 1 19.62 -5.72 15.20
N LYS A 2 18.54 -5.32 15.88
CA LYS A 2 17.36 -4.76 15.20
C LYS A 2 17.52 -3.25 15.07
N ILE A 3 16.95 -2.64 14.04
CA ILE A 3 17.00 -1.18 13.81
C ILE A 3 16.45 -0.41 15.03
N ARG A 4 15.49 -0.99 15.74
CA ARG A 4 14.96 -0.42 16.99
C ARG A 4 16.05 -0.25 18.06
N ASP A 5 17.01 -1.15 18.12
CA ASP A 5 18.06 -1.17 19.16
C ASP A 5 19.16 -0.15 18.85
N SER A 6 19.26 0.32 17.60
CA SER A 6 20.19 1.38 17.16
C SER A 6 19.58 2.79 17.19
N LEU A 7 18.31 2.93 17.53
CA LEU A 7 17.63 4.23 17.55
C LEU A 7 17.66 4.86 18.95
N SER A 8 18.03 6.14 19.01
CA SER A 8 17.98 6.93 20.24
C SER A 8 16.54 7.03 20.77
N VAL A 9 16.37 7.05 22.09
CA VAL A 9 15.09 7.18 22.79
C VAL A 9 14.26 8.35 22.24
N GLU A 10 14.91 9.46 21.89
CA GLU A 10 14.27 10.64 21.33
C GLU A 10 13.67 10.39 19.95
N THR A 11 14.41 9.74 19.06
CA THR A 11 13.92 9.37 17.72
C THR A 11 12.73 8.41 17.81
N THR A 12 12.74 7.48 18.77
CA THR A 12 11.59 6.57 18.98
C THR A 12 10.35 7.30 19.51
N LYS A 13 10.52 8.34 20.35
CA LYS A 13 9.41 9.18 20.82
C LYS A 13 8.83 10.01 19.68
N GLN A 14 9.66 10.59 18.82
CA GLN A 14 9.21 11.33 17.64
C GLN A 14 8.47 10.42 16.66
N LEU A 15 8.99 9.22 16.37
CA LEU A 15 8.32 8.24 15.52
C LEU A 15 6.95 7.82 16.06
N LYS A 16 6.84 7.58 17.38
CA LYS A 16 5.54 7.29 18.02
C LYS A 16 4.56 8.46 17.99
N ARG A 17 5.06 9.71 17.97
CA ARG A 17 4.24 10.91 17.84
C ARG A 17 3.77 11.10 16.40
N ILE A 18 4.62 10.82 15.42
CA ILE A 18 4.35 10.95 13.97
C ILE A 18 3.50 9.80 13.46
N ALA A 19 3.61 8.61 14.06
CA ALA A 19 2.72 7.49 13.80
C ALA A 19 1.54 7.54 14.80
N PRO A 20 0.48 8.33 14.53
CA PRO A 20 -0.74 8.19 15.30
C PRO A 20 -1.16 6.73 15.18
N GLY A 21 -1.42 6.10 16.32
CA GLY A 21 -1.57 4.65 16.45
C GLY A 21 -2.23 4.01 15.23
N SER A 22 -1.64 2.90 14.77
CA SER A 22 -2.07 2.02 13.68
C SER A 22 -3.50 1.44 13.84
N ASN A 23 -4.37 2.09 14.59
CA ASN A 23 -5.77 1.80 14.80
C ASN A 23 -6.72 2.86 14.26
N ARG A 24 -6.26 3.81 13.43
CA ARG A 24 -7.18 4.46 12.50
C ARG A 24 -7.36 3.56 11.29
N LYS A 25 -8.19 2.53 11.44
CA LYS A 25 -9.12 2.20 10.36
C LYS A 25 -9.86 3.50 10.09
N LYS A 26 -9.40 4.30 9.13
CA LYS A 26 -10.24 5.37 8.57
C LYS A 26 -11.48 4.63 8.11
N LYS A 27 -12.58 4.75 8.86
CA LYS A 27 -13.91 4.43 8.35
C LYS A 27 -14.17 5.48 7.28
N SER A 28 -13.55 5.27 6.12
CA SER A 28 -14.00 5.87 4.89
C SER A 28 -15.45 5.41 4.74
N ASN A 29 -16.38 6.34 4.55
CA ASN A 29 -17.75 6.01 4.16
C ASN A 29 -17.81 5.42 2.73
N ALA A 30 -16.67 5.32 2.04
CA ALA A 30 -16.55 4.56 0.81
C ALA A 30 -16.39 3.08 1.14
N ASP A 31 -17.08 2.24 0.37
CA ASP A 31 -16.96 0.79 0.44
C ASP A 31 -15.49 0.35 0.44
N PRO A 32 -15.12 -0.68 1.21
CA PRO A 32 -13.77 -1.18 1.24
C PRO A 32 -13.36 -1.63 -0.17
N ILE A 33 -12.39 -0.91 -0.75
CA ILE A 33 -11.81 -1.22 -2.06
C ILE A 33 -11.38 -2.68 -2.06
N THR A 34 -11.94 -3.47 -2.98
CA THR A 34 -11.64 -4.89 -3.08
C THR A 34 -10.26 -5.08 -3.69
N LYS A 35 -9.66 -6.26 -3.49
CA LYS A 35 -8.38 -6.61 -4.13
C LYS A 35 -8.46 -6.48 -5.66
N ARG A 36 -9.61 -6.78 -6.25
CA ARG A 36 -9.87 -6.64 -7.69
C ARG A 36 -9.80 -5.19 -8.15
N ASP A 37 -10.33 -4.26 -7.36
CA ASP A 37 -10.27 -2.83 -7.65
C ASP A 37 -8.82 -2.32 -7.58
N TRP A 38 -8.03 -2.82 -6.62
CA TRP A 38 -6.60 -2.54 -6.56
C TRP A 38 -5.84 -3.05 -7.79
N GLU A 39 -6.15 -4.27 -8.24
CA GLU A 39 -5.52 -4.85 -9.43
C GLU A 39 -5.88 -4.09 -10.72
N GLU A 40 -7.07 -3.50 -10.76
CA GLU A 40 -7.53 -2.63 -11.84
C GLU A 40 -6.85 -1.26 -11.79
N ILE A 41 -6.85 -0.58 -10.63
CA ILE A 41 -6.19 0.72 -10.40
C ILE A 41 -4.69 0.64 -10.72
N MET A 42 -4.03 -0.42 -10.26
CA MET A 42 -2.59 -0.64 -10.47
C MET A 42 -2.27 -1.19 -11.87
N GLY A 43 -3.28 -1.54 -12.68
CA GLY A 43 -3.10 -2.16 -13.99
C GLY A 43 -2.42 -3.53 -13.94
N THR A 44 -2.42 -4.20 -12.78
CA THR A 44 -1.76 -5.50 -12.57
C THR A 44 -2.66 -6.68 -12.89
N ARG A 45 -3.91 -6.45 -13.29
CA ARG A 45 -4.87 -7.50 -13.62
C ARG A 45 -4.43 -8.27 -14.89
N ARG A 46 -3.61 -9.31 -14.68
CA ARG A 46 -2.98 -10.15 -15.73
C ARG A 46 -3.99 -10.92 -16.58
N GLU A 47 -5.20 -11.13 -16.06
CA GLU A 47 -6.29 -11.75 -16.81
C GLU A 47 -6.77 -10.83 -17.93
N THR A 48 -6.95 -9.53 -17.65
CA THR A 48 -7.48 -8.54 -18.60
C THR A 48 -6.38 -7.83 -19.39
N TYR A 49 -5.14 -7.83 -18.91
CA TYR A 49 -4.02 -7.14 -19.54
C TYR A 49 -2.89 -8.11 -19.92
N GLN A 50 -2.31 -7.92 -21.10
CA GLN A 50 -1.13 -8.62 -21.60
C GLN A 50 -0.03 -7.63 -21.98
N ARG A 51 1.23 -8.08 -21.96
CA ARG A 51 2.34 -7.28 -22.48
C ARG A 51 2.49 -7.53 -23.98
N GLN A 52 2.40 -6.47 -24.78
CA GLN A 52 2.71 -6.48 -26.21
C GLN A 52 3.86 -5.50 -26.46
N GLY A 53 4.99 -5.98 -26.97
CA GLY A 53 6.16 -5.14 -27.26
C GLY A 53 6.68 -4.35 -26.05
N GLY A 54 6.64 -4.95 -24.85
CA GLY A 54 7.08 -4.29 -23.60
C GLY A 54 6.05 -3.36 -22.95
N ARG A 55 4.93 -3.05 -23.62
CA ARG A 55 3.85 -2.20 -23.08
C ARG A 55 2.67 -3.04 -22.58
N VAL A 56 2.09 -2.67 -21.44
CA VAL A 56 0.86 -3.30 -20.93
C VAL A 56 -0.33 -2.83 -21.78
N ARG A 57 -1.08 -3.79 -22.35
CA ARG A 57 -2.26 -3.57 -23.19
C ARG A 57 -3.41 -4.47 -22.75
N ARG A 58 -4.64 -4.05 -22.98
CA ARG A 58 -5.83 -4.87 -22.69
C ARG A 58 -5.93 -6.03 -23.70
N LYS A 59 -6.23 -7.24 -23.22
CA LYS A 59 -6.62 -8.37 -24.07
C LYS A 59 -7.97 -8.02 -24.71
N ARG A 60 -8.04 -8.05 -26.03
CA ARG A 60 -9.31 -8.06 -26.76
C ARG A 60 -9.77 -9.50 -26.89
#